data_AF-A0A7J9LWF8-F1
#
_entry.id   AF-A0A7J9LWF8-F1
#
_cell.length_a   1.000
_cell.length_b   1.000
_cell.length_c   1.000
_cell.angle_alpha   90.00
_cell.angle_beta   90.00
_cell.angle_gamma   90.00
#
_symmetry.space_group_name_H-M   'P 1'
#
loop_
_entity.id
_entity.type
_entity.pdbx_description
1 polymer ?
#
loop_
_entity_poly.entity_id
_entity_poly.type
_entity_poly.pdbx_seq_one_letter_code
_entity_poly.pdbx_strand_id
1 'polypeptide(L)' 'MHPFHMLGVAGVFGDSLFSAMHGSLVTSSLIRETTENESANEGYKFSQEEETYNIVAAHGYFGRLIF' A
#
# COMPACT_ATOMS: atom_id res chain seq x y z
N MET A 1 4.56 -27.69 21.16
CA MET A 1 3.58 -26.82 20.46
C MET A 1 3.12 -25.73 21.42
N HIS A 2 3.79 -24.57 21.44
CA HIS A 2 3.52 -23.51 22.41
C HIS A 2 2.62 -22.40 21.79
N PRO A 3 1.53 -21.98 22.44
CA PRO A 3 0.63 -20.95 21.89
C PRO A 3 1.33 -19.64 21.54
N PHE A 4 2.26 -19.15 22.39
CA PHE A 4 2.98 -17.90 22.08
C PHE A 4 3.89 -18.03 20.86
N HIS A 5 4.38 -19.22 20.52
CA HIS A 5 5.11 -19.41 19.27
C HIS A 5 4.17 -19.27 18.06
N MET A 6 2.97 -19.87 18.11
CA MET A 6 1.99 -19.74 17.04
C MET A 6 1.49 -18.30 16.88
N LEU A 7 1.31 -17.57 17.99
CA LEU A 7 1.00 -16.14 17.95
C LEU A 7 2.15 -15.32 17.34
N GLY A 8 3.40 -15.61 17.70
CA GLY A 8 4.57 -14.96 17.09
C GLY A 8 4.65 -15.20 15.58
N VAL A 9 4.42 -16.44 15.15
CA VAL A 9 4.35 -16.82 13.72
C VAL A 9 3.24 -16.05 13.01
N ALA A 10 2.02 -16.05 13.55
CA ALA A 10 0.90 -15.30 12.97
C ALA A 10 1.19 -13.79 12.89
N GLY A 11 1.87 -13.23 13.89
CA GLY A 11 2.31 -11.84 13.88
C GLY A 11 3.26 -11.51 12.73
N VAL A 12 4.32 -12.29 12.55
CA VAL A 12 5.31 -12.05 11.49
C VAL A 12 4.69 -12.26 10.10
N PHE A 13 3.91 -13.33 9.92
CA PHE A 13 3.22 -13.56 8.64
C PHE A 13 2.21 -12.45 8.34
N GLY A 14 1.40 -12.06 9.32
CA GLY A 14 0.44 -10.95 9.17
C GLY A 14 1.12 -9.63 8.82
N ASP A 15 2.21 -9.29 9.51
CA ASP A 15 2.96 -8.05 9.26
C ASP A 15 3.54 -8.01 7.84
N SER A 16 4.21 -9.09 7.42
CA SER A 16 4.75 -9.18 6.05
C SER A 16 3.65 -9.09 4.97
N LEU A 17 2.50 -9.74 5.21
CA LEU A 17 1.34 -9.68 4.32
C LEU A 17 0.76 -8.27 4.24
N PHE A 18 0.54 -7.62 5.38
CA PHE A 18 -0.05 -6.27 5.41
C PHE A 18 0.93 -5.21 4.91
N SER A 19 2.24 -5.39 5.08
CA SER A 19 3.27 -4.55 4.48
C SER A 19 3.19 -4.58 2.95
N ALA A 20 3.14 -5.77 2.35
CA ALA A 20 2.99 -5.93 0.91
C ALA A 20 1.63 -5.42 0.40
N MET A 21 0.55 -5.68 1.13
CA MET A 21 -0.79 -5.21 0.79
C MET A 21 -0.87 -3.68 0.82
N HIS A 22 -0.35 -3.03 1.85
CA HIS A 22 -0.38 -1.58 1.96
C HIS A 22 0.43 -0.93 0.83
N GLY A 23 1.67 -1.39 0.61
CA GLY A 23 2.51 -0.88 -0.47
C GLY A 23 1.85 -1.04 -1.84
N SER A 24 1.28 -2.22 -2.14
CA SER A 24 0.62 -2.45 -3.43
C SER A 24 -0.62 -1.57 -3.66
N LEU A 25 -1.46 -1.38 -2.64
CA LEU A 25 -2.66 -0.53 -2.75
C LEU A 25 -2.30 0.95 -2.97
N VAL A 26 -1.33 1.47 -2.22
CA VAL A 26 -0.85 2.85 -2.40
C VAL A 26 -0.23 3.02 -3.80
N THR A 27 0.70 2.14 -4.18
CA THR A 27 1.36 2.23 -5.50
C THR A 27 0.38 2.09 -6.67
N SER A 28 -0.66 1.25 -6.53
CA SER A 28 -1.67 1.07 -7.58
C SER A 28 -2.59 2.28 -7.80
N SER A 29 -2.60 3.23 -6.87
CA SER A 29 -3.51 4.37 -6.85
C SER A 29 -2.80 5.72 -6.87
N LEU A 30 -1.50 5.75 -7.18
CA LEU A 30 -0.75 6.99 -7.39
C LEU A 30 -1.41 7.86 -8.46
N ILE A 31 -1.50 9.16 -8.18
CA ILE A 31 -1.94 10.15 -9.15
C ILE A 31 -0.79 10.35 -10.16
N ARG A 32 -1.12 10.38 -11.45
CA ARG A 32 -0.10 10.48 -12.50
C ARG A 32 0.42 11.92 -12.62
N GLU A 33 1.63 12.14 -12.13
CA GLU A 33 2.33 13.43 -12.12
C GLU A 33 3.60 13.45 -13.01
N THR A 34 4.02 12.31 -13.55
CA THR A 34 5.24 12.18 -14.39
C THR A 34 4.92 11.65 -15.79
N THR A 35 5.92 11.71 -16.67
CA THR A 35 5.86 11.05 -17.98
C THR A 35 6.32 9.57 -17.90
N GLU A 36 6.10 8.80 -18.97
CA GLU A 36 6.46 7.38 -19.02
C GLU A 36 7.97 7.10 -18.96
N ASN A 37 8.81 8.10 -19.29
CA ASN A 37 10.26 7.97 -19.33
C ASN A 37 10.93 8.43 -18.02
N GLU A 38 10.14 8.75 -17.00
CA GLU A 38 10.59 9.24 -15.70
C GLU A 38 10.12 8.29 -14.60
N SER A 39 10.83 8.28 -13.47
CA SER A 39 10.36 7.53 -12.30
C SER A 39 9.11 8.21 -11.73
N ALA A 40 8.07 7.41 -11.44
CA ALA A 40 6.85 7.91 -10.78
C ALA A 40 7.13 8.56 -9.41
N ASN A 41 8.25 8.21 -8.77
CA ASN A 41 8.64 8.80 -7.48
C ASN A 41 8.93 10.31 -7.58
N GLU A 42 9.38 10.79 -8.74
CA GLU A 42 9.60 12.23 -8.98
C GLU A 42 8.28 13.03 -9.02
N GLY A 43 7.14 12.33 -9.09
CA GLY A 43 5.82 12.94 -8.98
C GLY A 43 5.48 13.42 -7.57
N TYR A 44 6.13 12.86 -6.54
CA TYR A 44 6.01 13.33 -5.17
C TYR A 44 7.07 14.39 -4.86
N LYS A 45 6.64 15.49 -4.24
CA LYS A 45 7.51 16.55 -3.74
C LYS A 45 7.53 16.52 -2.23
N PHE A 46 8.74 16.52 -1.67
CA PHE A 46 8.90 16.62 -0.22
C PHE A 46 8.21 17.88 0.31
N SER A 47 7.38 17.70 1.34
CA SER A 47 6.54 18.76 1.96
C SER A 47 5.39 19.29 1.11
N GLN A 48 4.90 18.54 0.10
CA GLN A 48 3.61 18.87 -0.53
C GLN A 48 2.44 18.71 0.45
N GLU A 49 1.40 19.51 0.29
CA GLU A 49 0.19 19.47 1.14
C GLU A 49 -0.83 18.43 0.67
N GLU A 50 -0.91 18.19 -0.64
CA GLU A 50 -1.87 17.27 -1.25
C GLU A 50 -1.39 15.82 -1.17
N GLU A 51 -2.33 14.88 -1.04
CA GLU A 51 -2.05 13.45 -1.05
C GLU A 51 -1.55 12.96 -2.43
N THR A 52 -0.59 12.04 -2.45
CA THR A 52 0.03 11.53 -3.70
C THR A 52 -0.76 10.41 -4.39
N TYR A 53 -1.75 9.84 -3.70
CA TYR A 53 -2.54 8.71 -4.17
C TYR A 53 -4.02 8.90 -3.85
N ASN A 54 -4.87 8.18 -4.58
CA ASN A 54 -6.31 8.24 -4.37
C ASN A 54 -6.78 7.13 -3.42
N ILE A 55 -6.96 7.47 -2.14
CA ILE A 55 -7.44 6.53 -1.12
C ILE A 55 -8.84 5.96 -1.42
N VAL A 56 -9.71 6.74 -2.07
CA VAL A 56 -11.05 6.28 -2.45
C VAL A 56 -10.97 5.21 -3.54
N ALA A 57 -10.05 5.36 -4.50
CA ALA A 57 -9.79 4.35 -5.52
C ALA A 57 -9.19 3.06 -4.90
N ALA A 58 -8.19 3.20 -4.02
CA ALA A 58 -7.60 2.06 -3.32
C ALA A 58 -8.64 1.30 -2.47
N HIS A 59 -9.45 2.04 -1.69
CA HIS A 59 -10.52 1.48 -0.90
C HIS A 59 -11.60 0.81 -1.77
N GLY A 60 -12.00 1.46 -2.86
CA GLY A 60 -12.98 0.91 -3.80
C GLY A 60 -12.51 -0.38 -4.46
N TYR A 61 -11.22 -0.47 -4.81
CA TYR A 61 -10.61 -1.70 -5.33
C TYR A 61 -10.58 -2.81 -4.26
N PHE A 62 -10.01 -2.51 -3.09
CA PHE A 62 -9.84 -3.51 -2.04
C PHE A 62 -11.19 -4.02 -1.51
N GLY A 63 -12.17 -3.12 -1.39
CA GLY A 63 -13.52 -3.49 -1.00
C GLY A 63 -14.12 -4.52 -1.94
N ARG A 64 -14.11 -4.25 -3.25
CA ARG A 64 -14.61 -5.18 -4.28
C ARG A 64 -13.80 -6.47 -4.41
N LEU A 65 -12.52 -6.44 -4.04
CA LEU A 65 -11.66 -7.62 -4.10
C LEU A 65 -12.08 -8.67 -3.06
N ILE A 66 -12.53 -8.23 -1.89
CA ILE A 66 -12.83 -9.12 -0.75
C ILE A 66 -14.33 -9.33 -0.55
N PHE A 67 -15.17 -8.32 -0.78
CA PHE A 67 -16.60 -8.34 -0.44
C PHE A 67 -17.51 -7.67 -1.48
#